data_AF-A0A0K0FNP9-F1
#
_entry.id   AF-A0A0K0FNP9-F1
#
_cell.length_a   1.000
_cell.length_b   1.000
_cell.length_c   1.000
_cell.angle_alpha   90.00
_cell.angle_beta   90.00
_cell.angle_gamma   90.00
#
_symmetry.space_group_name_H-M   'P 1'
#
loop_
_entity.id
_entity.type
_entity.pdbx_description
1 polymer ?
#
loop_
_entity_poly.entity_id
_entity_poly.type
_entity_poly.pdbx_seq_one_letter_code
_entity_poly.pdbx_strand_id
1 'polypeptide(L)'
;MLKLINCKCIKNCSQYHNSNTLIERAFRIIQNIMSKLMTMVNKEYRLVNWKKVICAAEYFYNISNHESLGTNISPFLVMYGRRPRTMADRFLNSTSLYMVDNDLSKSLVVSEAQIMYDCIQDYMADVRRGEVGKNLKENCFSTFLHFKQVKWF
;
A
#
# COMPACT_ATOMS: atom_id res chain seq x y z
N MET A 1 10.51 36.51 11.55
CA MET A 1 10.01 35.38 10.74
C MET A 1 8.74 34.74 11.33
N LEU A 2 8.74 34.20 12.56
CA LEU A 2 7.54 33.54 13.14
C LEU A 2 6.28 34.43 13.25
N LYS A 3 6.45 35.73 13.57
CA LYS A 3 5.35 36.70 13.56
C LYS A 3 4.71 36.92 12.18
N LEU A 4 5.45 36.67 11.09
CA LEU A 4 4.95 36.81 9.72
C LEU A 4 4.06 35.63 9.30
N ILE A 5 4.23 34.47 9.94
CA ILE A 5 3.52 33.22 9.64
C ILE A 5 2.38 32.99 10.65
N ASN A 6 2.06 33.99 11.48
CA ASN A 6 1.07 33.91 12.56
C ASN A 6 1.28 32.71 13.51
N CYS A 7 2.55 32.33 13.75
CA CYS A 7 2.89 31.23 14.66
C CYS A 7 3.31 31.76 16.03
N LYS A 8 2.68 31.26 17.10
CA LYS A 8 3.08 31.53 18.48
C LYS A 8 4.20 30.59 18.92
N CYS A 9 5.32 31.15 19.35
CA CYS A 9 6.40 30.37 19.96
C CYS A 9 6.08 30.11 21.44
N ILE A 10 5.95 28.84 21.80
CA ILE A 10 5.78 28.39 23.20
C ILE A 10 7.13 27.84 23.65
N LYS A 11 7.61 28.32 24.80
CA LYS A 11 8.87 27.86 25.41
C LYS A 11 8.54 27.06 26.66
N ASN A 12 9.33 26.03 26.87
CA ASN A 12 9.19 25.17 28.04
C ASN A 12 10.10 25.65 29.16
N CYS A 13 9.83 25.18 30.38
CA CYS A 13 10.71 25.42 31.51
C CYS A 13 12.09 24.82 31.24
N SER A 14 13.14 25.54 31.65
CA SER A 14 14.52 25.06 31.54
C SER A 14 14.67 23.71 32.22
N GLN A 15 15.41 22.79 31.58
CA GLN A 15 15.72 21.44 32.09
C GLN A 15 14.51 20.55 32.42
N TYR A 16 13.29 20.96 32.05
CA TYR A 16 12.07 20.19 32.26
C TYR A 16 11.62 19.51 30.96
N HIS A 17 12.21 18.35 30.68
CA HIS A 17 12.00 17.56 29.46
C HIS A 17 10.56 17.00 29.32
N ASN A 18 9.88 16.76 30.45
CA ASN A 18 8.51 16.22 30.49
C ASN A 18 7.45 17.08 29.78
N SER A 19 7.76 18.32 29.45
CA SER A 19 6.89 19.21 28.70
C SER A 19 6.73 18.82 27.21
N ASN A 20 7.67 18.08 26.62
CA ASN A 20 7.68 17.70 25.20
C ASN A 20 7.87 16.18 24.98
N THR A 21 7.35 15.35 25.89
CA THR A 21 7.54 13.88 25.88
C THR A 21 7.17 13.20 24.56
N LEU A 22 6.13 13.66 23.87
CA LEU A 22 5.72 13.11 22.57
C LEU A 22 6.79 13.27 21.49
N ILE A 23 7.42 14.44 21.45
CA ILE A 23 8.49 14.77 20.50
C ILE A 23 9.75 13.98 20.85
N GLU A 24 10.10 13.88 22.13
CA GLU A 24 11.25 13.08 22.57
C GLU A 24 11.10 11.60 22.23
N ARG A 25 9.88 11.05 22.39
CA ARG A 25 9.56 9.69 21.97
C ARG A 25 9.69 9.52 20.45
N ALA A 26 9.20 10.49 19.67
CA ALA A 26 9.36 10.48 18.22
C ALA A 26 10.85 10.49 17.81
N PHE A 27 11.67 11.33 18.45
CA PHE A 27 13.12 11.34 18.22
C PHE A 27 13.77 10.00 18.51
N ARG A 28 13.40 9.34 19.62
CA ARG A 28 13.93 8.01 19.95
C ARG A 28 13.57 6.96 18.90
N ILE A 29 12.35 7.00 18.37
CA ILE A 29 11.92 6.09 17.30
C ILE A 29 12.71 6.34 16.01
N ILE A 30 12.85 7.61 15.61
CA ILE A 30 13.63 7.99 14.43
C ILE A 30 15.09 7.56 14.59
N GLN A 31 15.70 7.80 15.76
CA GLN A 31 17.06 7.33 16.06
C GLN A 31 17.20 5.81 15.93
N ASN A 32 16.22 5.04 16.43
CA ASN A 32 16.23 3.59 16.29
C ASN A 32 16.12 3.13 14.83
N ILE A 33 15.28 3.79 14.02
CA ILE A 33 15.15 3.51 12.58
C ILE A 33 16.47 3.81 11.88
N MET A 34 17.05 4.99 12.14
CA MET A 34 18.32 5.41 11.54
C MET A 34 19.44 4.45 11.88
N SER A 35 19.59 4.04 13.15
CA SER A 35 20.60 3.06 13.56
C SER A 35 20.49 1.74 12.77
N LYS A 36 19.27 1.26 12.50
CA LYS A 36 19.05 0.06 11.68
C LYS A 36 19.40 0.29 10.21
N LEU A 37 19.03 1.43 9.64
CA LEU A 37 19.38 1.76 8.25
C LEU A 37 20.89 1.89 8.08
N MET A 38 21.57 2.47 9.06
CA MET A 38 23.03 2.64 9.06
C MET A 38 23.76 1.31 9.12
N THR A 39 23.29 0.34 9.92
CA THR A 39 23.90 -1.00 9.96
C THR A 39 23.69 -1.77 8.67
N MET A 40 22.58 -1.55 7.95
CA MET A 40 22.37 -2.12 6.62
C MET A 40 23.31 -1.51 5.58
N VAL A 41 23.45 -0.17 5.56
CA VAL A 41 24.29 0.56 4.59
C VAL A 41 25.79 0.32 4.82
N ASN A 42 26.23 0.27 6.07
CA ASN A 42 27.64 0.06 6.43
C ASN A 42 28.16 -1.33 6.04
N LYS A 43 27.29 -2.32 5.81
CA LYS A 43 27.69 -3.62 5.26
C LYS A 43 28.09 -3.55 3.79
N GLU A 44 27.59 -2.57 3.05
CA GLU A 44 27.77 -2.48 1.59
C GLU A 44 28.76 -1.39 1.16
N TYR A 45 28.93 -0.26 1.87
CA TYR A 45 29.83 0.83 1.45
C TYR A 45 30.44 1.66 2.60
N ARG A 46 31.63 2.22 2.36
CA ARG A 46 32.47 3.02 3.30
C ARG A 46 31.99 4.46 3.58
N LEU A 47 30.94 4.95 2.92
CA LEU A 47 30.45 6.33 3.06
C LEU A 47 28.93 6.37 3.18
N VAL A 48 28.46 6.76 4.36
CA VAL A 48 27.03 6.96 4.63
C VAL A 48 26.56 8.26 3.99
N ASN A 49 25.61 8.16 3.06
CA ASN A 49 24.89 9.33 2.57
C ASN A 49 23.74 9.69 3.53
N TRP A 50 24.00 10.62 4.46
CA TRP A 50 23.03 11.08 5.46
C TRP A 50 21.71 11.55 4.88
N LYS A 51 21.71 12.21 3.72
CA LYS A 51 20.48 12.68 3.09
C LYS A 51 19.55 11.51 2.74
N LYS A 52 20.11 10.42 2.20
CA LYS A 52 19.32 9.20 1.89
C LYS A 52 18.79 8.53 3.15
N VAL A 53 19.61 8.45 4.20
CA VAL A 53 19.22 7.85 5.48
C VAL A 53 18.09 8.64 6.14
N ILE A 54 18.17 9.97 6.15
CA ILE A 54 17.13 10.84 6.71
C ILE A 54 15.83 10.68 5.94
N CYS A 55 15.85 10.74 4.60
CA CYS A 55 14.63 10.56 3.80
C CYS A 55 14.01 9.17 3.99
N ALA A 56 14.83 8.12 4.09
CA ALA A 56 14.35 6.78 4.37
C ALA A 56 13.75 6.68 5.79
N ALA A 57 14.41 7.25 6.79
CA ALA A 57 13.91 7.26 8.16
C ALA A 57 12.59 8.02 8.31
N GLU A 58 12.46 9.17 7.65
CA GLU A 58 11.20 9.94 7.57
C GLU A 58 10.09 9.10 6.95
N TYR A 59 10.36 8.45 5.82
CA TYR A 59 9.40 7.56 5.17
C TYR A 59 8.96 6.43 6.11
N PHE A 60 9.91 5.69 6.70
CA PHE A 60 9.60 4.59 7.61
C PHE A 60 8.83 5.05 8.85
N TYR A 61 9.18 6.21 9.42
CA TYR A 61 8.48 6.78 10.56
C TYR A 61 7.02 7.10 10.22
N ASN A 62 6.77 7.70 9.06
CA ASN A 62 5.42 8.10 8.65
C ASN A 62 4.51 6.93 8.28
N ILE A 63 5.06 5.82 7.78
CA ILE A 63 4.25 4.65 7.41
C ILE A 63 4.06 3.64 8.55
N SER A 64 4.96 3.63 9.53
CA SER A 64 4.90 2.68 10.65
C SER A 64 3.82 3.05 11.64
N ASN A 65 3.23 2.04 12.28
CA ASN A 65 2.28 2.23 13.36
C ASN A 65 3.03 2.64 14.64
N HIS A 66 2.54 3.66 15.35
CA HIS A 66 3.09 4.08 16.64
C HIS A 66 2.06 3.88 17.74
N GLU A 67 2.45 3.22 18.82
CA GLU A 67 1.60 3.01 20.00
C GLU A 67 1.06 4.33 20.56
N SER A 68 1.83 5.41 20.48
CA SER A 68 1.44 6.74 20.95
C SER A 68 0.20 7.31 20.26
N LEU A 69 -0.10 6.86 19.03
CA LEU A 69 -1.24 7.32 18.25
C LEU A 69 -2.46 6.38 18.36
N GLY A 70 -2.28 5.18 18.92
CA GLY A 70 -3.29 4.13 19.01
C GLY A 70 -2.92 2.87 18.24
N THR A 71 -3.75 1.83 18.39
CA THR A 71 -3.56 0.52 17.74
C THR A 71 -3.68 0.64 16.23
N ASN A 72 -2.62 0.26 15.51
CA ASN A 72 -2.57 0.25 14.04
C ASN A 72 -2.73 1.62 13.36
N ILE A 73 -2.32 2.70 14.03
CA ILE A 73 -2.38 4.06 13.48
C ILE A 73 -0.98 4.56 13.16
N SER A 74 -0.77 4.96 11.92
CA SER A 74 0.46 5.62 11.46
C SER A 74 0.27 7.14 11.34
N PRO A 75 1.35 7.96 11.44
CA PRO A 75 1.25 9.40 11.28
C PRO A 75 0.68 9.78 9.92
N PHE A 76 1.03 9.04 8.86
CA PHE A 76 0.47 9.25 7.53
C PHE A 76 -1.05 9.04 7.50
N LEU A 77 -1.55 8.01 8.20
CA LEU A 77 -2.99 7.76 8.28
C LEU A 77 -3.73 8.91 8.95
N VAL A 78 -3.17 9.44 10.05
CA VAL A 78 -3.75 10.57 10.78
C VAL A 78 -3.80 11.83 9.92
N MET A 79 -2.72 12.10 9.18
CA MET A 79 -2.59 13.32 8.39
C MET A 79 -3.44 13.31 7.11
N TYR A 80 -3.56 12.15 6.46
CA TYR A 80 -4.15 12.06 5.12
C TYR A 80 -5.43 11.23 5.05
N GLY A 81 -5.87 10.62 6.16
CA GLY A 81 -7.07 9.79 6.19
C GLY A 81 -7.04 8.62 5.21
N ARG A 82 -5.86 8.10 4.87
CA ARG A 82 -5.68 6.93 4.00
C ARG A 82 -4.43 6.16 4.37
N ARG A 83 -4.39 4.87 4.04
CA ARG A 83 -3.17 4.08 4.27
C ARG A 83 -2.05 4.53 3.30
N PRO A 84 -0.81 4.63 3.78
CA PRO A 84 0.33 4.93 2.91
C PRO A 84 0.51 3.83 1.89
N ARG A 85 0.85 4.21 0.65
CA ARG A 85 1.18 3.24 -0.40
C ARG A 85 2.61 2.77 -0.20
N THR A 86 2.78 1.49 0.13
CA THR A 86 4.08 0.88 0.37
C THR A 86 4.75 0.46 -0.95
N MET A 87 6.02 0.06 -0.89
CA MET A 87 6.72 -0.50 -2.06
C MET A 87 6.07 -1.80 -2.54
N ALA A 88 5.53 -2.61 -1.62
CA ALA A 88 4.77 -3.81 -1.97
C ALA A 88 3.50 -3.45 -2.74
N ASP A 89 2.79 -2.38 -2.32
CA ASP A 89 1.60 -1.91 -3.02
C ASP A 89 1.89 -1.36 -4.41
N ARG A 90 3.08 -0.77 -4.59
CA ARG A 90 3.54 -0.35 -5.91
C ARG A 90 3.85 -1.56 -6.80
N PHE A 91 4.45 -2.61 -6.26
CA PHE A 91 4.75 -3.84 -7.00
C PHE A 91 3.48 -4.60 -7.40
N LEU A 92 2.51 -4.69 -6.49
CA LEU A 92 1.23 -5.38 -6.71
C LEU A 92 0.19 -4.53 -7.46
N ASN A 93 0.55 -3.30 -7.86
CA ASN A 93 -0.38 -2.32 -8.41
C ASN A 93 -1.66 -2.11 -7.57
N SER A 94 -1.60 -2.36 -6.27
CA SER A 94 -2.73 -2.16 -5.36
C SER A 94 -2.94 -0.66 -5.09
N THR A 95 -4.20 -0.27 -4.92
CA THR A 95 -4.59 1.10 -4.56
C THR A 95 -5.07 1.13 -3.11
N SER A 96 -4.58 2.10 -2.33
CA SER A 96 -5.09 2.36 -0.99
C SER A 96 -6.25 3.36 -1.08
N LEU A 97 -7.44 2.92 -0.68
CA LEU A 97 -8.64 3.75 -0.62
C LEU A 97 -8.52 4.80 0.47
N TYR A 98 -9.13 5.97 0.23
CA TYR A 98 -9.35 6.96 1.26
C TYR A 98 -10.35 6.41 2.30
N MET A 99 -10.19 6.76 3.57
CA MET A 99 -11.00 6.18 4.66
C MET A 99 -12.50 6.42 4.50
N VAL A 100 -12.89 7.47 3.79
CA VAL A 100 -14.29 7.81 3.47
C VAL A 100 -14.79 7.09 2.21
N ASP A 101 -13.88 6.61 1.36
CA ASP A 101 -14.19 5.84 0.14
C ASP A 101 -14.27 4.33 0.41
N ASN A 102 -14.29 3.88 1.68
CA ASN A 102 -14.48 2.47 2.01
C ASN A 102 -15.84 1.93 1.52
N ASP A 103 -16.85 2.79 1.40
CA ASP A 103 -18.16 2.45 0.83
C ASP A 103 -18.13 2.41 -0.72
N LEU A 104 -17.01 2.81 -1.32
CA LEU A 104 -16.81 2.95 -2.76
C LEU A 104 -16.42 1.60 -3.40
N SER A 105 -17.34 0.65 -3.33
CA SER A 105 -17.52 -0.48 -4.25
C SER A 105 -17.26 -0.16 -5.73
N LYS A 106 -17.27 1.12 -6.14
CA LYS A 106 -17.03 1.59 -7.50
C LYS A 106 -15.66 1.24 -8.07
N SER A 107 -14.57 1.14 -7.30
CA SER A 107 -13.27 0.75 -7.91
C SER A 107 -13.22 -0.75 -8.24
N LEU A 108 -13.84 -1.58 -7.39
CA LEU A 108 -14.10 -2.99 -7.66
C LEU A 108 -15.03 -3.16 -8.87
N VAL A 109 -16.09 -2.36 -8.96
CA VAL A 109 -16.96 -2.33 -10.16
C VAL A 109 -16.16 -1.93 -11.41
N VAL A 110 -15.22 -0.98 -11.31
CA VAL A 110 -14.41 -0.56 -12.45
C VAL A 110 -13.39 -1.64 -12.85
N SER A 111 -12.76 -2.34 -11.90
CA SER A 111 -11.84 -3.44 -12.22
C SER A 111 -12.57 -4.65 -12.80
N GLU A 112 -13.72 -5.01 -12.24
CA GLU A 112 -14.57 -6.09 -12.77
C GLU A 112 -15.15 -5.74 -14.14
N ALA A 113 -15.55 -4.48 -14.34
CA ALA A 113 -16.02 -3.99 -15.64
C ALA A 113 -14.91 -4.02 -16.70
N GLN A 114 -13.65 -3.77 -16.32
CA GLN A 114 -12.52 -3.86 -17.23
C GLN A 114 -12.26 -5.31 -17.66
N ILE A 115 -12.29 -6.26 -16.71
CA ILE A 115 -12.16 -7.70 -17.00
C ILE A 115 -13.30 -8.17 -17.93
N MET A 116 -14.54 -7.73 -17.68
CA MET A 116 -15.67 -8.00 -18.58
C MET A 116 -15.44 -7.45 -19.99
N TYR A 117 -14.93 -6.22 -20.10
CA TYR A 117 -14.64 -5.61 -21.39
C TYR A 117 -13.58 -6.38 -22.17
N ASP A 118 -12.51 -6.80 -21.51
CA ASP A 118 -11.42 -7.55 -22.13
C ASP A 118 -11.92 -8.93 -22.63
N CYS A 119 -12.70 -9.65 -21.82
CA CYS A 119 -13.36 -10.89 -22.24
C CYS A 119 -14.28 -10.72 -23.45
N ILE A 120 -15.06 -9.63 -23.51
CA ILE A 120 -15.94 -9.33 -24.65
C ILE A 120 -15.12 -9.06 -25.91
N GLN A 121 -13.99 -8.34 -25.79
CA GLN A 121 -13.12 -8.07 -26.92
C GLN A 121 -12.44 -9.32 -27.46
N ASP A 122 -11.98 -10.21 -26.57
CA ASP A 122 -11.40 -11.51 -26.95
C ASP A 122 -12.44 -12.39 -27.65
N TYR A 123 -13.65 -12.49 -27.10
CA TYR A 123 -14.75 -13.20 -27.76
C TYR A 123 -15.07 -12.62 -29.14
N MET A 124 -15.17 -11.29 -29.26
CA MET A 124 -15.40 -10.61 -30.55
C MET A 124 -14.24 -10.86 -31.53
N ALA A 125 -13.00 -10.96 -31.04
CA ALA A 125 -11.85 -11.31 -31.86
C ALA A 125 -11.93 -12.77 -32.37
N ASP A 126 -12.35 -13.72 -31.53
CA ASP A 126 -12.54 -15.12 -31.91
C ASP A 126 -13.69 -15.32 -32.92
N VAL A 127 -14.78 -14.56 -32.75
CA VAL A 127 -15.89 -14.49 -33.72
C VAL A 127 -15.37 -13.97 -35.08
N ARG A 128 -14.55 -12.91 -35.08
CA ARG A 128 -13.94 -12.37 -36.30
C ARG A 128 -12.94 -13.33 -36.96
N ARG A 129 -12.23 -14.15 -36.18
CA ARG A 129 -11.33 -15.21 -36.66
C ARG A 129 -12.08 -16.44 -37.22
N GLY A 130 -13.39 -16.54 -37.02
CA GLY A 130 -14.21 -17.67 -37.50
C GLY A 130 -14.00 -18.97 -36.71
N GLU A 131 -13.41 -18.91 -35.52
CA GLU A 131 -13.00 -20.08 -34.73
C GLU A 131 -14.11 -20.63 -33.81
N VAL A 132 -15.20 -19.88 -33.64
CA VAL A 132 -16.32 -20.21 -32.72
C VAL A 132 -17.02 -21.53 -33.08
N GLY A 133 -17.03 -21.90 -34.36
CA GLY A 133 -17.64 -23.17 -34.81
C GLY A 133 -16.82 -24.43 -34.50
N LYS A 134 -15.53 -24.32 -34.16
CA LYS A 134 -14.65 -25.46 -33.85
C LYS A 134 -14.61 -25.78 -32.34
N ASN A 135 -14.52 -24.77 -31.49
CA ASN A 135 -14.41 -24.97 -30.02
C ASN A 135 -15.71 -25.45 -29.35
N LEU A 136 -16.89 -25.13 -29.90
CA LEU A 136 -18.17 -25.66 -29.39
C LEU A 136 -18.36 -27.16 -29.64
N LYS A 137 -17.80 -27.70 -30.73
CA LYS A 137 -17.87 -29.14 -31.01
C LYS A 137 -16.93 -29.96 -30.12
N GLU A 138 -15.77 -29.42 -29.75
CA GLU A 138 -14.81 -30.11 -28.89
C GLU A 138 -15.22 -30.08 -27.40
N ASN A 139 -15.80 -28.97 -26.91
CA ASN A 139 -16.23 -28.87 -25.51
C ASN A 139 -17.55 -29.60 -25.20
N CYS A 140 -18.46 -29.77 -26.17
CA CYS A 140 -19.65 -30.61 -25.98
C CYS A 140 -19.34 -32.12 -26.02
N PHE A 141 -18.23 -32.54 -26.64
CA PHE A 141 -17.83 -33.96 -26.66
C PHE A 141 -17.05 -34.37 -25.41
N SER A 142 -16.25 -33.48 -24.81
CA SER A 142 -15.46 -33.78 -23.61
C SER A 142 -16.29 -33.83 -22.33
N THR A 143 -17.32 -32.98 -22.21
CA THR A 143 -18.23 -32.96 -21.03
C THR A 143 -19.21 -34.14 -21.01
N PHE A 144 -19.58 -34.70 -22.16
CA PHE A 144 -20.49 -35.86 -22.22
C PHE A 144 -19.82 -37.18 -21.85
N LEU A 145 -18.50 -37.31 -22.07
CA LEU A 145 -17.73 -38.50 -21.70
C LEU A 145 -17.41 -38.56 -20.20
N HIS A 146 -17.23 -37.40 -19.54
CA HIS A 146 -16.88 -37.37 -18.12
C HIS A 146 -18.08 -37.62 -17.18
N PHE A 147 -19.32 -37.36 -17.63
CA PHE A 147 -20.54 -37.55 -16.82
C PHE A 147 -21.05 -39.00 -16.82
N LYS A 148 -20.61 -39.86 -17.74
CA LYS A 148 -21.05 -41.28 -17.81
C LYS A 148 -20.20 -42.25 -16.98
N GLN A 149 -19.04 -41.82 -16.46
CA GLN A 149 -18.14 -42.70 -15.68
C GLN A 149 -18.35 -42.65 -14.17
N VAL A 150 -19.15 -41.72 -13.64
CA VAL A 150 -19.54 -41.75 -12.21
C VAL A 150 -20.84 -42.52 -12.06
N LYS A 151 -20.77 -43.83 -12.33
CA LYS A 151 -21.80 -44.81 -12.01
C LYS A 151 -21.52 -45.33 -10.60
N TRP A 152 -22.43 -44.99 -9.69
CA TRP A 152 -22.86 -45.74 -8.51
C TRP A 152 -22.22 -47.11 -8.34
N PHE A 153 -21.32 -47.23 -7.36
CA PHE A 153 -21.20 -48.34 -6.40
C PHE A 153 -20.47 -47.83 -5.15
#